data_AF-A0AAD5P8D9-F1
#
_entry.id   AF-A0AAD5P8D9-F1
#
_cell.length_a   1.000
_cell.length_b   1.000
_cell.length_c   1.000
_cell.angle_alpha   90.00
_cell.angle_beta   90.00
_cell.angle_gamma   90.00
#
_symmetry.space_group_name_H-M   'P 1'
#
loop_
_entity.id
_entity.type
_entity.pdbx_description
1 polymer ?
#
loop_
_entity_poly.entity_id
_entity_poly.type
_entity_poly.pdbx_seq_one_letter_code
_entity_poly.pdbx_strand_id
1 'polypeptide(L)'
;MDTMLRLCLWHIQRSVSLKLKQTRSRNIPSYNVVEAQREFTFIVDDFTPSTGGCGDARLICSKPQRKQIATLIRKHYSMHPLIPYGNRTRNAFEIHQESTQEIYEYCRANQLVDAWVYLYTNCYT
;
A
#
# COMPACT_ATOMS: atom_id res chain seq x y z
N MET A 1 4.76 -25.48 11.89
CA MET A 1 5.55 -24.83 10.82
C MET A 1 4.53 -24.29 9.84
N ASP A 2 4.12 -23.04 10.03
CA ASP A 2 3.24 -22.36 9.09
C ASP A 2 4.04 -22.11 7.82
N THR A 3 3.66 -22.77 6.73
CA THR A 3 4.32 -22.64 5.44
C THR A 3 3.99 -21.25 4.92
N MET A 4 4.79 -20.26 5.31
CA MET A 4 4.57 -18.85 4.97
C MET A 4 4.57 -18.72 3.45
N LEU A 5 3.38 -18.67 2.87
CA LEU A 5 3.17 -18.67 1.44
C LEU A 5 3.60 -17.30 0.90
N ARG A 6 4.90 -17.14 0.60
CA ARG A 6 5.42 -15.91 -0.02
C ARG A 6 4.87 -15.81 -1.43
N LEU A 7 3.85 -14.98 -1.60
CA LEU A 7 3.28 -14.66 -2.90
C LEU A 7 4.38 -14.10 -3.82
N CYS A 8 4.53 -14.67 -5.02
CA CYS A 8 5.44 -14.10 -6.01
C CYS A 8 4.88 -12.76 -6.53
N LEU A 9 5.74 -11.94 -7.15
CA LEU A 9 5.38 -10.61 -7.67
C LEU A 9 4.07 -10.60 -8.47
N TRP A 10 3.85 -11.61 -9.31
CA TRP A 10 2.61 -11.72 -10.09
C TRP A 10 1.36 -11.84 -9.19
N HIS A 11 1.43 -12.66 -8.13
CA HIS A 11 0.31 -12.85 -7.21
C HIS A 11 -0.03 -11.57 -6.46
N ILE A 12 0.98 -10.81 -6.03
CA ILE A 12 0.78 -9.52 -5.34
C ILE A 12 0.20 -8.48 -6.29
N GLN A 13 0.77 -8.34 -7.50
CA GLN A 13 0.23 -7.41 -8.49
C GLN A 13 -1.22 -7.74 -8.84
N ARG A 14 -1.55 -9.03 -8.93
CA ARG A 14 -2.91 -9.49 -9.20
C ARG A 14 -3.85 -9.23 -8.02
N SER A 15 -3.46 -9.54 -6.79
CA SER A 15 -4.30 -9.30 -5.60
C SER A 15 -4.60 -7.81 -5.44
N VAL A 16 -3.58 -6.95 -5.55
CA VAL A 16 -3.73 -5.49 -5.49
C VAL A 16 -4.63 -4.99 -6.62
N SER A 17 -4.38 -5.42 -7.86
CA SER A 17 -5.19 -4.99 -9.00
C SER A 17 -6.66 -5.42 -8.89
N LEU A 18 -6.92 -6.62 -8.37
CA LEU A 18 -8.28 -7.13 -8.17
C LEU A 18 -8.97 -6.38 -7.03
N LYS A 19 -8.30 -6.16 -5.90
CA LYS A 19 -8.88 -5.46 -4.76
C LYS A 19 -9.21 -4.01 -5.11
N LEU A 20 -8.28 -3.28 -5.72
CA LEU A 20 -8.48 -1.86 -6.05
C LEU A 20 -9.54 -1.64 -7.15
N LYS A 21 -9.92 -2.69 -7.89
CA LYS A 21 -11.06 -2.67 -8.82
C LYS A 21 -12.40 -2.82 -8.10
N GLN A 22 -12.43 -3.25 -6.85
CA GLN A 22 -13.67 -3.39 -6.10
C GLN A 22 -14.21 -2.02 -5.72
N THR A 23 -15.52 -1.96 -5.55
CA THR A 23 -16.18 -0.84 -4.89
C THR A 23 -15.90 -0.89 -3.39
N ARG A 24 -16.02 0.26 -2.74
CA ARG A 24 -15.90 0.36 -1.28
C ARG A 24 -16.84 -0.66 -0.62
N SER A 25 -16.26 -1.64 0.07
CA SER A 25 -17.03 -2.63 0.84
C SER A 25 -17.16 -2.14 2.29
N ARG A 26 -18.22 -2.56 2.99
CA ARG A 26 -18.37 -2.29 4.43
C ARG A 26 -17.26 -2.95 5.27
N ASN A 27 -16.56 -3.94 4.71
CA ASN A 27 -15.41 -4.60 5.32
C ASN A 27 -14.09 -3.92 4.92
N ILE A 28 -13.88 -2.69 5.36
CA ILE A 28 -12.54 -2.07 5.34
C ILE A 28 -11.79 -2.64 6.57
N PRO A 29 -10.56 -3.18 6.40
CA PRO A 29 -9.78 -3.64 7.54
C PRO A 29 -9.57 -2.49 8.54
N SER A 30 -9.55 -2.80 9.84
CA SER A 30 -9.34 -1.81 10.88
C SER A 30 -7.95 -1.19 10.73
N TYR A 31 -7.87 -0.02 10.12
CA TYR A 31 -6.64 0.75 10.03
C TYR A 31 -6.42 1.51 11.35
N ASN A 32 -5.31 1.22 12.02
CA ASN A 32 -4.91 1.92 13.23
C ASN A 32 -3.77 2.89 12.92
N VAL A 33 -4.10 4.18 12.83
CA VAL A 33 -3.11 5.23 12.54
C VAL A 33 -2.02 5.32 13.59
N VAL A 34 -2.32 5.01 14.86
CA VAL A 34 -1.34 5.06 15.96
C VAL A 34 -0.30 3.96 15.80
N GLU A 35 -0.71 2.76 15.39
CA GLU A 35 0.22 1.68 15.08
C GLU A 35 1.06 2.01 13.86
N ALA A 36 0.42 2.51 12.80
CA ALA A 36 1.12 2.90 11.58
C ALA A 36 2.15 4.00 11.84
N GLN A 37 1.85 4.98 12.69
CA GLN A 37 2.79 6.05 13.07
C GLN A 37 3.97 5.58 13.92
N ARG A 38 3.77 4.54 14.75
CA ARG A 38 4.87 3.91 15.50
C ARG A 38 5.88 3.26 14.58
N GLU A 39 5.41 2.71 13.46
CA GLU A 39 6.23 2.04 12.46
C GLU A 39 6.80 3.01 11.41
N PHE A 40 6.03 4.04 11.06
CA PHE A 40 6.33 5.00 10.01
C PHE A 40 6.02 6.44 10.47
N THR A 41 7.07 7.19 10.80
CA THR A 41 6.93 8.55 11.37
C THR A 41 6.38 9.59 10.38
N PHE A 42 6.35 9.30 9.07
CA PHE A 42 5.81 10.19 8.04
C PHE A 42 4.29 10.13 7.91
N ILE A 43 3.63 9.19 8.60
CA ILE A 43 2.17 9.05 8.54
C ILE A 43 1.51 10.14 9.37
N VAL A 44 0.58 10.87 8.74
CA VAL A 44 -0.21 11.93 9.38
C VAL A 44 -1.63 11.45 9.72
N ASP A 45 -2.24 12.05 10.74
CA ASP A 45 -3.57 11.68 11.25
C ASP A 45 -4.74 12.15 10.36
N ASP A 46 -4.49 13.15 9.49
CA ASP A 46 -5.50 13.70 8.57
C ASP A 46 -5.92 12.73 7.45
N PHE A 47 -5.17 11.64 7.25
CA PHE A 47 -5.35 10.68 6.17
C PHE A 47 -5.93 9.36 6.66
N THR A 48 -7.09 9.44 7.32
CA THR A 48 -7.80 8.29 7.90
C THR A 48 -9.18 8.10 7.25
N PRO A 49 -9.68 6.85 7.14
CA PRO A 49 -10.96 6.60 6.49
C PRO A 49 -12.07 7.26 7.28
N SER A 50 -12.79 8.20 6.66
CA SER A 50 -13.91 8.88 7.30
C SER A 50 -14.99 7.87 7.66
N THR A 51 -15.23 7.70 8.97
CA THR A 51 -16.21 6.78 9.56
C THR A 51 -17.67 7.19 9.27
N GLY A 52 -17.89 8.38 8.71
CA GLY A 52 -19.21 8.90 8.39
C GLY A 52 -19.36 9.23 6.90
N GLY A 53 -20.33 8.58 6.24
CA GLY A 53 -21.01 9.19 5.09
C GLY A 53 -21.11 8.36 3.82
N CYS A 54 -22.33 7.83 3.63
CA CYS A 54 -22.98 7.36 2.40
C CYS A 54 -22.28 6.28 1.55
N GLY A 55 -23.00 5.18 1.34
CA GLY A 55 -22.66 4.10 0.42
C GLY A 55 -22.71 4.55 -1.03
N ASP A 56 -21.83 5.46 -1.40
CA ASP A 56 -21.50 5.67 -2.79
C ASP A 56 -20.64 4.49 -3.20
N ALA A 57 -21.16 3.63 -4.07
CA ALA A 57 -20.47 2.48 -4.62
C ALA A 57 -19.35 2.93 -5.59
N ARG A 58 -18.55 3.93 -5.21
CA ARG A 58 -17.38 4.37 -5.97
C ARG A 58 -16.30 3.31 -5.84
N LEU A 59 -15.58 3.17 -6.94
CA LEU A 59 -14.38 2.35 -6.99
C LEU A 59 -13.33 2.92 -6.02
N ILE A 60 -12.58 2.02 -5.37
CA ILE A 60 -11.47 2.41 -4.47
C ILE A 60 -10.43 3.26 -5.22
N CYS A 61 -10.16 2.91 -6.48
CA CYS A 61 -9.25 3.65 -7.37
C CYS A 61 -9.79 3.67 -8.81
N SER A 62 -9.45 4.71 -9.57
CA SER A 62 -9.64 4.75 -11.03
C SER A 62 -8.66 3.80 -11.77
N LYS A 63 -8.91 3.52 -13.06
CA LYS A 63 -8.00 2.68 -13.89
C LYS A 63 -6.55 3.22 -13.90
N PRO A 64 -6.29 4.53 -14.15
CA PRO A 64 -4.94 5.08 -14.13
C PRO A 64 -4.26 4.93 -12.77
N GLN A 65 -4.99 5.23 -11.68
CA GLN A 65 -4.44 5.12 -10.33
C GLN A 65 -4.03 3.68 -9.99
N ARG A 66 -4.83 2.69 -10.40
CA ARG A 66 -4.46 1.27 -10.21
C ARG A 66 -3.21 0.89 -10.98
N LYS A 67 -3.06 1.37 -12.21
CA LYS A 67 -1.86 1.11 -13.02
C LYS A 67 -0.62 1.69 -12.32
N GLN A 68 -0.72 2.90 -11.79
CA GLN A 68 0.38 3.53 -11.08
C GLN A 68 0.74 2.80 -9.78
N ILE A 69 -0.26 2.41 -8.97
CA ILE A 69 -0.04 1.60 -7.76
C ILE A 69 0.63 0.27 -8.12
N ALA A 70 0.18 -0.40 -9.19
CA ALA A 70 0.78 -1.66 -9.64
C ALA A 70 2.24 -1.49 -10.11
N THR A 71 2.59 -0.34 -10.71
CA THR A 71 3.97 0.03 -11.06
C THR A 71 4.82 0.22 -9.82
N LEU A 72 4.31 0.95 -8.82
CA LEU A 72 4.99 1.16 -7.54
C LEU A 72 5.24 -0.17 -6.83
N ILE A 73 4.21 -0.99 -6.64
CA ILE A 73 4.34 -2.33 -6.05
C ILE A 73 5.37 -3.17 -6.79
N ARG A 74 5.39 -3.14 -8.13
CA ARG A 74 6.42 -3.84 -8.91
C ARG A 74 7.82 -3.36 -8.56
N LYS A 75 8.02 -2.05 -8.50
CA LYS A 75 9.30 -1.43 -8.15
C LYS A 75 9.72 -1.90 -6.75
N HIS A 76 8.85 -1.78 -5.75
CA HIS A 76 9.14 -2.13 -4.37
C HIS A 76 9.51 -3.61 -4.20
N TYR A 77 8.73 -4.52 -4.77
CA TYR A 77 8.98 -5.97 -4.69
C TYR A 77 10.19 -6.42 -5.53
N SER A 78 10.70 -5.58 -6.42
CA SER A 78 11.94 -5.85 -7.16
C SER A 78 13.18 -5.30 -6.46
N MET A 79 13.03 -4.49 -5.39
CA MET A 79 14.17 -3.98 -4.63
C MET A 79 14.74 -5.06 -3.72
N HIS A 80 16.06 -5.11 -3.65
CA HIS A 80 16.77 -6.13 -2.87
C HIS A 80 18.05 -5.55 -2.25
N PRO A 81 18.42 -5.91 -1.01
CA PRO A 81 19.59 -5.32 -0.36
C PRO A 81 20.93 -5.53 -1.07
N LEU A 82 21.03 -6.64 -1.81
CA LEU A 82 22.22 -6.99 -2.58
C LEU A 82 22.24 -6.36 -3.99
N ILE A 83 21.16 -5.71 -4.42
CA ILE A 83 21.06 -5.12 -5.75
C ILE A 83 21.03 -3.59 -5.58
N PRO A 84 22.02 -2.86 -6.11
CA PRO A 84 22.03 -1.41 -6.01
C PRO A 84 20.83 -0.82 -6.75
N TYR A 85 20.21 0.20 -6.15
CA TYR A 85 19.18 1.00 -6.78
C TYR A 85 19.72 2.41 -6.98
N GLY A 86 20.05 2.77 -8.22
CA GLY A 86 20.82 3.98 -8.51
C GLY A 86 22.28 3.81 -8.12
N ASN A 87 22.80 4.71 -7.27
CA ASN A 87 24.21 4.77 -6.87
C ASN A 87 24.52 4.11 -5.51
N ARG A 88 23.52 3.57 -4.81
CA ARG A 88 23.71 2.94 -3.50
C ARG A 88 22.92 1.65 -3.37
N THR A 89 23.42 0.73 -2.55
CA THR A 89 22.62 -0.34 -1.97
C THR A 89 21.86 0.20 -0.76
N ARG A 90 20.72 -0.42 -0.46
CA ARG A 90 19.87 -0.09 0.69
C ARG A 90 19.65 -1.36 1.48
N ASN A 91 19.65 -1.31 2.80
CA ASN A 91 19.30 -2.48 3.58
C ASN A 91 17.79 -2.77 3.52
N ALA A 92 17.36 -3.91 4.05
CA ALA A 92 15.95 -4.31 3.99
C ALA A 92 15.01 -3.32 4.71
N PHE A 93 15.48 -2.72 5.81
CA PHE A 93 14.72 -1.72 6.57
C PHE A 93 14.55 -0.42 5.77
N GLU A 94 15.61 0.08 5.14
CA GLU A 94 15.56 1.27 4.27
C GLU A 94 14.66 1.04 3.05
N ILE A 95 14.77 -0.12 2.39
CA ILE A 95 13.90 -0.48 1.26
C ILE A 95 12.44 -0.46 1.71
N HIS A 96 12.15 -1.03 2.87
CA HIS A 96 10.80 -1.08 3.40
C HIS A 96 10.27 0.33 3.72
N GLN A 97 11.01 1.12 4.51
CA GLN A 97 10.65 2.49 4.87
C GLN A 97 10.42 3.38 3.65
N GLU A 98 11.37 3.40 2.71
CA GLU A 98 11.24 4.22 1.49
C GLU A 98 10.08 3.76 0.59
N SER A 99 9.86 2.44 0.48
CA SER A 99 8.75 1.89 -0.32
C SER A 99 7.39 2.21 0.27
N THR A 100 7.25 2.14 1.59
CA THR A 100 6.02 2.49 2.29
C THR A 100 5.76 3.98 2.20
N GLN A 101 6.80 4.81 2.33
CA GLN A 101 6.68 6.26 2.17
C GLN A 101 6.21 6.65 0.77
N GLU A 102 6.84 6.10 -0.27
CA GLU A 102 6.51 6.43 -1.67
C GLU A 102 5.05 6.10 -2.01
N ILE A 103 4.55 4.92 -1.59
CA ILE A 103 3.16 4.55 -1.85
C ILE A 103 2.18 5.37 -0.98
N TYR A 104 2.56 5.71 0.26
CA TYR A 104 1.74 6.53 1.16
C TYR A 104 1.55 7.94 0.59
N GLU A 105 2.65 8.60 0.20
CA GLU A 105 2.63 9.93 -0.40
C GLU A 105 1.79 9.95 -1.68
N TYR A 106 1.92 8.93 -2.54
CA TYR A 106 1.10 8.79 -3.74
C TYR A 106 -0.39 8.68 -3.40
N CYS A 107 -0.75 7.82 -2.44
CA CYS A 107 -2.12 7.66 -1.99
C CYS A 107 -2.69 8.96 -1.40
N ARG A 108 -1.91 9.67 -0.57
CA ARG A 108 -2.33 10.93 0.06
C ARG A 108 -2.56 12.03 -0.95
N ALA A 109 -1.62 12.22 -1.88
CA ALA A 109 -1.74 13.22 -2.95
C ALA A 109 -2.97 13.01 -3.86
N ASN A 110 -3.46 11.77 -3.96
CA ASN A 110 -4.62 11.40 -4.78
C ASN A 110 -5.90 11.12 -3.96
N GLN A 111 -5.90 11.39 -2.64
CA GLN A 111 -7.02 11.13 -1.72
C GLN A 111 -7.49 9.66 -1.72
N LEU A 112 -6.56 8.72 -1.88
CA LEU A 112 -6.82 7.27 -1.97
C LEU A 112 -6.72 6.56 -0.62
N VAL A 113 -7.49 7.03 0.37
CA VAL A 113 -7.43 6.53 1.76
C VAL A 113 -7.72 5.03 1.83
N ASP A 114 -8.82 4.58 1.22
CA ASP A 114 -9.21 3.16 1.26
C ASP A 114 -8.17 2.26 0.57
N ALA A 115 -7.49 2.77 -0.46
CA ALA A 115 -6.42 2.06 -1.13
C ALA A 115 -5.19 1.92 -0.22
N TRP A 116 -4.80 3.02 0.45
CA TRP A 116 -3.71 3.01 1.43
C TRP A 116 -3.97 2.02 2.56
N VAL A 117 -5.16 2.07 3.16
CA VAL A 117 -5.54 1.15 4.24
C VAL A 117 -5.37 -0.31 3.81
N TYR A 118 -5.86 -0.66 2.61
CA TYR A 118 -5.66 -2.01 2.09
C TYR A 118 -4.19 -2.34 1.87
N LEU A 119 -3.42 -1.45 1.24
CA LEU A 119 -2.02 -1.67 0.91
C LEU A 119 -1.17 -1.81 2.17
N TYR A 120 -1.35 -0.95 3.17
CA TYR A 120 -0.68 -1.02 4.46
C TYR A 120 -0.88 -2.41 5.08
N THR A 121 -2.13 -2.79 5.35
CA THR A 121 -2.47 -4.04 6.04
C THR A 121 -2.08 -5.31 5.29
N ASN A 122 -1.98 -5.28 3.95
CA ASN A 122 -1.78 -6.50 3.15
C ASN A 122 -0.45 -6.56 2.41
N CYS A 123 0.32 -5.46 2.36
CA CYS A 123 1.54 -5.38 1.55
C CYS A 123 2.73 -4.77 2.30
N TYR A 124 2.51 -3.99 3.36
CA TYR A 124 3.56 -3.22 4.04
C TYR A 124 3.56 -3.38 5.57
N THR A 125 2.77 -4.32 6.09
CA THR A 125 2.78 -4.81 7.48
C THR A 125 2.89 -6.32 7.43
#